data_AF-A0A3M1GHJ9-F1
#
_entry.id   AF-A0A3M1GHJ9-F1
#
_cell.length_a   1.000
_cell.length_b   1.000
_cell.length_c   1.000
_cell.angle_alpha   90.00
_cell.angle_beta   90.00
_cell.angle_gamma   90.00
#
_symmetry.space_group_name_H-M   'P 1'
#
loop_
_entity.id
_entity.type
_entity.pdbx_description
1 polymer ?
#
loop_
_entity_poly.entity_id
_entity_poly.type
_entity_poly.pdbx_seq_one_letter_code
_entity_poly.pdbx_strand_id
1 'polypeptide(L)' 'MQTDQGLKAILDRLYREYDFRGRLLHDPLSFAHRYTEPQDREVVGFIASSFAYG' A
#
# COMPACT_ATOMS: atom_id res chain seq x y z
N MET A 1 4.61 5.71 29.22
CA MET A 1 4.19 5.89 27.82
C MET A 1 3.33 4.70 27.42
N GLN A 2 2.00 4.81 27.56
CA GLN A 2 1.03 3.78 27.16
C GLN A 2 -0.02 4.42 26.24
N THR A 3 0.42 4.87 25.06
CA THR A 3 -0.47 5.39 24.00
C THR A 3 -0.43 4.53 22.75
N ASP A 4 0.47 3.54 22.70
CA ASP A 4 0.78 2.78 21.49
C ASP A 4 -0.28 1.71 21.15
N GLN A 5 -0.75 0.97 22.16
CA GLN A 5 -1.73 -0.10 21.95
C GLN A 5 -3.11 0.42 21.49
N GLY A 6 -3.58 1.54 22.06
CA GLY A 6 -4.86 2.14 21.71
C GLY A 6 -4.86 2.73 20.30
N LEU A 7 -3.79 3.45 19.94
CA LEU A 7 -3.61 4.01 18.60
C LEU A 7 -3.50 2.89 17.55
N LYS A 8 -2.68 1.87 17.82
CA LYS A 8 -2.54 0.70 16.95
C LYS A 8 -3.88 0.02 16.69
N ALA A 9 -4.71 -0.17 17.71
CA ALA A 9 -6.03 -0.78 17.56
C ALA A 9 -6.98 0.04 16.66
N ILE A 10 -6.93 1.37 16.78
CA ILE A 10 -7.73 2.28 15.93
C ILE A 10 -7.24 2.21 14.47
N LEU A 11 -5.92 2.27 14.26
CA LEU A 11 -5.33 2.17 12.92
C LEU A 11 -5.61 0.81 12.27
N ASP A 12 -5.47 -0.29 13.02
CA ASP A 12 -5.78 -1.65 12.53
C ASP A 12 -7.26 -1.79 12.17
N ARG A 13 -8.17 -1.11 12.89
CA ARG A 13 -9.60 -1.08 12.55
C ARG A 13 -9.84 -0.32 11.25
N LEU A 14 -9.32 0.90 11.13
CA LEU A 14 -9.45 1.70 9.90
C LEU A 14 -8.86 0.97 8.69
N TYR A 15 -7.71 0.32 8.88
CA TYR A 15 -7.08 -0.49 7.85
C TYR A 15 -7.97 -1.66 7.40
N ARG A 16 -8.69 -2.32 8.31
CA ARG A 16 -9.61 -3.42 7.93
C ARG A 16 -10.90 -2.94 7.27
N GLU A 17 -11.42 -1.78 7.66
CA GLU A 17 -12.64 -1.20 7.09
C GLU A 17 -12.43 -0.65 5.67
N TYR A 18 -11.19 -0.35 5.30
CA TYR A 18 -10.86 0.19 3.99
C TYR A 18 -10.70 -0.90 2.93
N ASP A 19 -11.36 -0.76 1.78
CA ASP A 19 -11.21 -1.70 0.67
C ASP A 19 -9.88 -1.48 -0.08
N PHE A 20 -8.82 -2.04 0.48
CA PHE A 20 -7.50 -2.06 -0.14
C PHE A 20 -7.47 -2.91 -1.41
N ARG A 21 -8.26 -3.99 -1.51
CA ARG A 21 -8.20 -4.91 -2.65
C ARG A 21 -8.84 -4.31 -3.89
N GLY A 22 -10.03 -3.72 -3.74
CA GLY A 22 -10.70 -3.01 -4.83
C GLY A 22 -9.91 -1.80 -5.30
N ARG A 23 -9.32 -1.05 -4.37
CA ARG A 23 -8.53 0.14 -4.72
C ARG A 23 -7.17 -0.20 -5.33
N LEU A 24 -6.48 -1.23 -4.83
CA LEU A 24 -5.19 -1.67 -5.38
C LEU A 24 -5.31 -2.03 -6.85
N LEU A 25 -6.42 -2.66 -7.29
CA LEU A 25 -6.68 -2.97 -8.70
C LEU A 25 -6.66 -1.74 -9.63
N HIS A 26 -6.99 -0.56 -9.09
CA HIS A 26 -6.99 0.71 -9.81
C HIS A 26 -5.79 1.59 -9.49
N ASP A 27 -4.92 1.15 -8.57
CA ASP A 27 -3.73 1.86 -8.13
C ASP A 27 -2.51 1.46 -8.97
N PRO A 28 -1.64 2.41 -9.37
CA PRO A 28 -0.35 2.11 -9.99
C PRO A 28 0.51 1.10 -9.20
N LEU A 29 0.35 1.00 -7.89
CA LEU A 29 1.05 0.04 -7.05
C LEU A 29 0.75 -1.43 -7.43
N SER A 30 -0.41 -1.71 -8.06
CA SER A 30 -0.68 -3.05 -8.60
C SER A 30 0.31 -3.48 -9.69
N PHE A 31 0.94 -2.54 -10.41
CA PHE A 31 1.92 -2.87 -11.43
C PHE A 31 3.15 -3.53 -10.83
N ALA A 32 3.61 -3.09 -9.66
CA ALA A 32 4.77 -3.70 -8.99
C ALA A 32 4.51 -5.18 -8.64
N HIS A 33 3.26 -5.53 -8.29
CA HIS A 33 2.90 -6.92 -8.01
C HIS A 33 2.89 -7.85 -9.23
N ARG A 34 2.97 -7.32 -10.45
CA ARG A 34 2.99 -8.12 -11.70
C ARG A 34 4.35 -8.75 -12.00
N TYR A 35 5.42 -8.23 -11.38
CA TYR A 35 6.78 -8.70 -11.61
C TYR A 35 7.21 -9.65 -10.50
N THR A 36 8.03 -10.65 -10.81
CA THR A 36 8.52 -11.64 -9.82
C THR A 36 9.93 -11.31 -9.34
N GLU A 37 10.75 -10.74 -10.24
CA GLU A 37 12.10 -10.31 -9.93
C GLU A 37 12.11 -9.07 -9.03
N PRO A 38 12.89 -9.06 -7.93
CA PRO A 38 12.96 -7.92 -7.01
C PRO A 38 13.39 -6.61 -7.70
N GLN A 39 14.31 -6.70 -8.66
CA GLN A 39 14.85 -5.54 -9.38
C GLN A 39 13.77 -4.85 -10.21
N ASP A 40 12.94 -5.63 -10.91
CA ASP A 40 11.84 -5.11 -11.71
C ASP A 40 10.76 -4.48 -10.81
N ARG A 41 10.50 -5.08 -9.64
CA ARG A 41 9.56 -4.53 -8.66
C ARG A 41 9.98 -3.16 -8.14
N GLU A 42 11.28 -2.97 -7.87
CA GLU A 42 11.81 -1.68 -7.41
C GLU A 42 11.67 -0.60 -8.47
N VAL A 43 12.03 -0.90 -9.73
CA VAL A 43 11.91 0.05 -10.84
C VAL A 43 10.45 0.45 -11.07
N VAL A 44 9.56 -0.53 -11.12
CA VAL A 44 8.13 -0.28 -11.34
C VAL A 44 7.50 0.43 -10.15
N GLY A 45 7.89 0.09 -8.93
CA GLY A 45 7.46 0.80 -7.71
C GLY A 45 7.90 2.26 -7.70
N PHE A 46 9.14 2.54 -8.13
CA PHE A 46 9.64 3.90 -8.27
C PHE A 46 8.83 4.71 -9.30
N ILE A 47 8.57 4.14 -10.47
CA ILE A 47 7.73 4.77 -11.49
C ILE A 47 6.29 4.97 -10.99
N ALA A 48 5.69 3.95 -10.36
CA ALA A 48 4.33 4.01 -9.83
C ALA A 48 4.18 5.12 -8.77
N SER A 49 5.18 5.34 -7.93
CA SER A 49 5.18 6.43 -6.94
C SER A 49 5.11 7.82 -7.58
N SER A 50 5.62 7.98 -8.80
CA SER A 50 5.52 9.24 -9.55
C SER A 50 4.08 9.54 -9.99
N PHE A 51 3.24 8.51 -10.10
CA PHE A 51 1.82 8.62 -10.43
C PHE A 51 0.91 8.55 -9.22
N ALA A 52 1.45 8.27 -8.03
CA ALA A 52 0.71 8.27 -6.77
C ALA A 52 0.51 9.72 -6.30
N TYR A 53 -0.31 10.46 -7.06
CA TYR A 53 -0.83 11.75 -6.61
C TYR A 53 -1.92 11.45 -5.56
N GLY A 54 -1.64 11.81 -4.31
CA GLY A 54 -2.57 11.69 -3.19
C GLY A 54 -3.77 12.60 -3.32
#